data_AF-A0A1Y6CHR8-F1
#
_entry.id   AF-A0A1Y6CHR8-F1
#
_cell.length_a   1.000
_cell.length_b   1.000
_cell.length_c   1.000
_cell.angle_alpha   90.00
_cell.angle_beta   90.00
_cell.angle_gamma   90.00
#
_symmetry.space_group_name_H-M   'P 1'
#
loop_
_entity.id
_entity.type
_entity.pdbx_description
1 polymer ?
#
loop_
_entity_poly.entity_id
_entity_poly.type
_entity_poly.pdbx_seq_one_letter_code
_entity_poly.pdbx_strand_id
1 'polypeptide(L)'
;MEEKDEANRDVLVAPGITRGELLAFYLQQPNKLPMPMGETTSNIFSIVGYEGLFALIDAFGGSKIYVSRFNGYRKLIELVGEEKAAALYDHYHRDYIELPSYSSLVSIYRPEKFAELREDGVSTGEMARRYGLTERGVRYVLARTGGRKPTC
;
A
#
# COMPACT_ATOMS: atom_id res chain seq x y z
N MET A 1 -2.22 6.21 24.88
CA MET A 1 -1.18 5.96 23.85
C MET A 1 -1.83 6.11 22.47
N GLU A 2 -2.72 7.11 22.29
CA GLU A 2 -3.63 7.20 21.12
C GLU A 2 -3.26 8.32 20.13
N GLU A 3 -2.31 9.19 20.47
CA GLU A 3 -2.01 10.39 19.67
C GLU A 3 -1.11 10.10 18.45
N LYS A 4 -0.45 8.93 18.40
CA LYS A 4 0.45 8.55 17.30
C LYS A 4 -0.27 7.93 16.10
N ASP A 5 -1.46 7.38 16.29
CA ASP A 5 -2.21 6.71 15.23
C ASP A 5 -2.94 7.71 14.32
N GLU A 6 -3.39 8.83 14.85
CA GLU A 6 -4.11 9.87 14.09
C GLU A 6 -3.15 10.66 13.18
N ALA A 7 -2.00 11.09 13.71
CA ALA A 7 -0.97 11.78 12.93
C ALA A 7 -0.38 10.94 11.78
N ASN A 8 -0.46 9.60 11.88
CA ASN A 8 0.05 8.69 10.86
C ASN A 8 -0.98 8.38 9.75
N ARG A 9 -2.24 8.83 9.89
CA ARG A 9 -3.27 8.67 8.84
C ARG A 9 -3.18 9.76 7.78
N ASP A 10 -2.84 10.98 8.17
CA ASP A 10 -2.74 12.14 7.25
C ASP A 10 -1.42 12.22 6.47
N VAL A 11 -0.51 11.24 6.65
CA VAL A 11 0.76 11.20 5.91
C VAL A 11 0.48 11.03 4.43
N LEU A 12 0.93 12.00 3.62
CA LEU A 12 0.84 11.94 2.17
C LEU A 12 1.82 10.90 1.62
N VAL A 13 1.27 9.88 0.97
CA VAL A 13 2.01 8.79 0.30
C VAL A 13 2.13 9.03 -1.20
N ALA A 14 1.21 9.82 -1.76
CA ALA A 14 1.31 10.38 -3.11
C ALA A 14 0.55 11.71 -3.18
N PRO A 15 0.73 12.52 -4.25
CA PRO A 15 -0.01 13.77 -4.40
C PRO A 15 -1.53 13.52 -4.33
N GLY A 16 -2.18 14.15 -3.35
CA GLY A 16 -3.61 14.01 -3.08
C GLY A 16 -4.05 12.65 -2.57
N ILE A 17 -3.14 11.83 -2.04
CA ILE A 17 -3.44 10.51 -1.48
C ILE A 17 -2.75 10.38 -0.12
N THR A 18 -3.57 10.18 0.91
CA THR A 18 -3.13 9.94 2.28
C THR A 18 -2.97 8.45 2.57
N ARG A 19 -2.18 8.13 3.60
CA ARG A 19 -2.00 6.77 4.09
C ARG A 19 -3.32 6.21 4.62
N GLY A 20 -4.11 7.04 5.30
CA GLY A 20 -5.45 6.68 5.79
C GLY A 20 -6.41 6.30 4.67
N GLU A 21 -6.41 7.03 3.55
CA GLU A 21 -7.23 6.70 2.38
C GLU A 21 -6.84 5.35 1.76
N LEU A 22 -5.53 5.08 1.61
CA LEU A 22 -5.08 3.77 1.13
C LEU A 22 -5.49 2.66 2.08
N LEU A 23 -5.28 2.83 3.38
CA LEU A 23 -5.65 1.86 4.40
C LEU A 23 -7.15 1.54 4.34
N ALA A 24 -8.00 2.58 4.29
CA ALA A 24 -9.45 2.44 4.19
C ALA A 24 -9.87 1.69 2.92
N PHE A 25 -9.25 1.99 1.78
CA PHE A 25 -9.52 1.29 0.53
C PHE A 25 -9.19 -0.20 0.62
N TYR A 26 -8.02 -0.56 1.15
CA TYR A 26 -7.60 -1.96 1.24
C TYR A 26 -8.33 -2.75 2.33
N LEU A 27 -8.83 -2.08 3.37
CA LEU A 27 -9.76 -2.67 4.34
C LEU A 27 -11.09 -3.04 3.68
N GLN A 28 -11.58 -2.23 2.75
CA GLN A 28 -12.82 -2.50 2.00
C GLN A 28 -12.62 -3.51 0.86
N GLN A 29 -11.42 -3.55 0.27
CA GLN A 29 -11.09 -4.38 -0.90
C GLN A 29 -9.81 -5.21 -0.65
N PRO A 30 -9.86 -6.21 0.24
CA PRO A 30 -8.70 -7.05 0.59
C PRO A 30 -8.08 -7.77 -0.62
N ASN A 31 -8.89 -8.08 -1.63
CA ASN A 31 -8.50 -8.80 -2.83
C ASN A 31 -7.72 -7.95 -3.85
N LYS A 32 -7.60 -6.63 -3.66
CA LYS A 32 -6.94 -5.71 -4.62
C LYS A 32 -5.51 -5.31 -4.25
N LEU A 33 -4.89 -5.95 -3.26
CA LEU A 33 -3.48 -5.70 -2.92
C LEU A 33 -2.57 -5.94 -4.15
N PRO A 34 -1.57 -5.06 -4.40
CA PRO A 34 -0.74 -5.12 -5.59
C PRO A 34 0.19 -6.32 -5.61
N MET A 35 0.16 -7.04 -6.73
CA MET A 35 1.21 -7.96 -7.13
C MET A 35 2.33 -7.15 -7.82
N PRO A 36 3.61 -7.45 -7.53
CA PRO A 36 4.18 -8.75 -7.83
C PRO A 36 4.57 -9.47 -6.54
N MET A 37 3.72 -10.31 -5.98
CA MET A 37 4.09 -10.97 -4.72
C MET A 37 3.52 -12.38 -4.68
N GLY A 38 4.38 -13.37 -4.48
CA GLY A 38 3.96 -14.73 -4.18
C GLY A 38 3.24 -14.82 -2.83
N GLU A 39 3.04 -16.06 -2.38
CA GLU A 39 2.41 -16.50 -1.11
C GLU A 39 2.79 -15.64 0.13
N THR A 40 3.97 -15.02 0.12
CA THR A 40 4.59 -14.22 1.19
C THR A 40 3.75 -13.03 1.70
N THR A 41 3.24 -12.13 0.85
CA THR A 41 2.60 -10.90 1.37
C THR A 41 1.22 -11.15 1.99
N SER A 42 0.46 -12.11 1.44
CA SER A 42 -0.83 -12.53 2.03
C SER A 42 -0.64 -13.21 3.39
N ASN A 43 0.45 -13.97 3.53
CA ASN A 43 0.81 -14.63 4.78
C ASN A 43 1.27 -13.62 5.83
N ILE A 44 2.09 -12.63 5.45
CA ILE A 44 2.45 -11.49 6.33
C ILE A 44 1.20 -10.75 6.79
N PHE A 45 0.27 -10.47 5.86
CA PHE A 45 -0.99 -9.83 6.20
C PHE A 45 -1.76 -10.63 7.26
N SER A 46 -1.85 -11.95 7.09
CA SER A 46 -2.55 -12.86 8.01
C SER A 46 -1.93 -12.87 9.41
N ILE A 47 -0.63 -12.61 9.51
CA ILE A 47 0.12 -12.59 10.78
C ILE A 47 0.01 -11.23 11.48
N VAL A 48 0.15 -10.13 10.73
CA VAL A 48 0.38 -8.81 11.32
C VAL A 48 -0.86 -7.90 11.27
N GLY A 49 -1.77 -8.17 10.34
CA GLY A 49 -2.91 -7.31 10.00
C GLY A 49 -2.52 -6.08 9.18
N TYR A 50 -3.52 -5.29 8.79
CA TYR A 50 -3.32 -4.12 7.92
C TYR A 50 -2.40 -3.06 8.51
N GLU A 51 -2.59 -2.70 9.78
CA GLU A 51 -1.80 -1.64 10.41
C GLU A 51 -0.32 -1.99 10.49
N GLY A 52 0.00 -3.23 10.88
CA GLY A 52 1.38 -3.67 10.93
C GLY A 52 1.98 -3.92 9.55
N LEU A 53 1.20 -4.36 8.56
CA LEU A 53 1.65 -4.42 7.17
C LEU A 53 2.04 -3.02 6.65
N PHE A 54 1.21 -2.01 6.89
CA PHE A 54 1.52 -0.63 6.48
C PHE A 54 2.72 -0.07 7.25
N ALA A 55 2.86 -0.35 8.55
CA ALA A 55 4.05 0.03 9.32
C ALA A 55 5.34 -0.63 8.78
N LEU A 56 5.25 -1.87 8.29
CA LEU A 56 6.36 -2.53 7.62
C LEU A 56 6.67 -1.87 6.26
N ILE A 57 5.64 -1.50 5.49
CA ILE A 57 5.81 -0.78 4.22
C ILE A 57 6.37 0.62 4.43
N ASP A 58 6.00 1.31 5.52
CA ASP A 58 6.60 2.60 5.91
C ASP A 58 8.11 2.47 6.13
N ALA A 59 8.53 1.41 6.82
CA ALA A 59 9.92 1.23 7.19
C ALA A 59 10.79 0.60 6.09
N PHE A 60 10.20 -0.22 5.21
CA PHE A 60 10.93 -1.10 4.30
C PHE A 60 10.29 -1.26 2.91
N GLY A 61 9.26 -0.49 2.58
CA GLY A 61 8.52 -0.62 1.32
C GLY A 61 9.43 -0.57 0.09
N GLY A 62 9.23 -1.51 -0.84
CA GLY A 62 10.06 -1.62 -2.05
C GLY A 62 11.43 -2.29 -1.81
N SER A 63 11.66 -2.88 -0.64
CA SER A 63 12.88 -3.61 -0.30
C SER A 63 12.60 -5.06 0.09
N LYS A 64 13.64 -5.90 -0.02
CA LYS A 64 13.66 -7.27 0.52
C LYS A 64 14.27 -7.26 1.91
N ILE A 65 13.52 -7.68 2.91
CA ILE A 65 13.98 -7.77 4.30
C ILE A 65 14.44 -9.20 4.56
N TYR A 66 15.69 -9.36 4.98
CA TYR A 66 16.15 -10.64 5.50
C TYR A 66 15.76 -10.81 6.97
N VAL A 67 14.97 -11.82 7.28
CA VAL A 67 14.52 -12.09 8.64
C VAL A 67 15.57 -12.90 9.39
N SER A 68 16.49 -12.17 10.03
CA SER A 68 17.54 -12.74 10.90
C SER A 68 17.28 -12.44 12.38
N ARG A 69 17.74 -13.36 13.23
CA ARG A 69 17.51 -13.37 14.68
C ARG A 69 18.09 -12.18 15.44
N PHE A 70 19.03 -11.44 14.82
CA PHE A 70 19.81 -10.39 15.50
C PHE A 70 19.44 -8.97 15.04
N ASN A 71 19.58 -8.66 13.75
CA ASN A 71 19.40 -7.28 13.27
C ASN A 71 18.00 -7.01 12.70
N GLY A 72 17.38 -8.00 12.05
CA GLY A 72 16.02 -7.84 11.51
C GLY A 72 14.96 -7.88 12.61
N TYR A 73 15.14 -8.78 13.57
CA TYR A 73 14.16 -9.06 14.61
C TYR A 73 13.84 -7.87 15.52
N ARG A 74 14.86 -7.15 16.02
CA ARG A 74 14.65 -5.99 16.90
C ARG A 74 13.85 -4.88 16.23
N LYS A 75 14.15 -4.59 14.96
CA LYS A 75 13.43 -3.58 14.18
C LYS A 75 12.00 -4.02 13.84
N LEU A 76 11.75 -5.32 13.68
CA LEU A 76 10.39 -5.86 13.56
C LEU A 76 9.59 -5.68 14.86
N ILE A 77 10.19 -5.97 16.02
CA ILE A 77 9.54 -5.77 17.33
C ILE A 77 9.11 -4.31 17.51
N GLU A 78 9.98 -3.35 17.16
CA GLU A 78 9.68 -1.92 17.26
C GLU A 78 8.51 -1.47 16.37
N LEU A 79 8.30 -2.14 15.23
CA LEU A 79 7.28 -1.76 14.25
C LEU A 79 5.94 -2.46 14.45
N VAL A 80 5.95 -3.75 14.80
CA VAL A 80 4.74 -4.57 14.86
C VAL A 80 4.47 -5.15 16.24
N GLY A 81 5.38 -4.96 17.20
CA GLY A 81 5.30 -5.54 18.53
C GLY A 81 5.93 -6.94 18.61
N GLU A 82 6.24 -7.37 19.84
CA GLU A 82 6.99 -8.60 20.11
C GLU A 82 6.29 -9.87 19.61
N GLU A 83 4.98 -9.99 19.86
CA GLU A 83 4.20 -11.16 19.46
C GLU A 83 4.13 -11.33 17.94
N LYS A 84 3.84 -10.24 17.21
CA LYS A 84 3.75 -10.27 15.75
C LYS A 84 5.12 -10.46 15.10
N ALA A 85 6.17 -9.87 15.69
CA ALA A 85 7.54 -10.08 15.24
C ALA A 85 7.99 -11.53 15.44
N ALA A 86 7.63 -12.15 16.57
CA ALA A 86 7.89 -13.57 16.83
C ALA A 86 7.18 -14.46 15.80
N ALA A 87 5.90 -14.19 15.53
CA ALA A 87 5.14 -14.93 14.52
C ALA A 87 5.72 -14.79 13.10
N LEU A 88 6.16 -13.58 12.71
CA LEU A 88 6.87 -13.37 11.45
C LEU A 88 8.21 -14.11 11.42
N TYR A 89 8.94 -14.11 12.53
CA TYR A 89 10.22 -14.80 12.63
C TYR A 89 10.05 -16.31 12.49
N ASP A 90 9.05 -16.90 13.14
CA ASP A 90 8.78 -18.34 13.06
C ASP A 90 8.34 -18.76 11.65
N HIS A 91 7.56 -17.92 10.96
CA HIS A 91 7.12 -18.20 9.59
C HIS A 91 8.20 -17.99 8.53
N TYR A 92 9.07 -16.97 8.67
CA TYR A 92 10.04 -16.56 7.65
C TYR A 92 11.50 -16.72 8.09
N HIS A 93 11.78 -17.58 9.07
CA HIS A 93 13.13 -17.70 9.60
C HIS A 93 14.14 -17.93 8.46
N ARG A 94 15.25 -17.16 8.45
CA ARG A 94 16.30 -17.28 7.43
C ARG A 94 15.83 -17.10 5.98
N ASP A 95 14.66 -16.48 5.77
CA ASP A 95 14.12 -16.18 4.45
C ASP A 95 13.97 -14.66 4.23
N TYR A 96 13.62 -14.29 3.00
CA TYR A 96 13.38 -12.92 2.60
C TYR A 96 11.89 -12.63 2.53
N ILE A 97 11.51 -11.53 3.18
CA ILE A 97 10.20 -10.91 3.03
C ILE A 97 10.31 -9.81 1.98
N GLU A 98 9.53 -9.92 0.91
CA GLU A 98 9.39 -8.85 -0.07
C GLU A 98 8.14 -8.02 0.26
N LEU A 99 8.33 -6.71 0.45
CA LEU A 99 7.23 -5.79 0.73
C LEU A 99 6.97 -4.87 -0.46
N PRO A 100 5.70 -4.68 -0.84
CA PRO A 100 5.37 -3.73 -1.89
C PRO A 100 5.74 -2.31 -1.45
N SER A 101 6.04 -1.46 -2.41
CA SER A 101 6.20 -0.03 -2.18
C SER A 101 4.85 0.68 -2.17
N TYR A 102 4.82 1.88 -1.57
CA TYR A 102 3.66 2.77 -1.70
C TYR A 102 3.31 3.10 -3.14
N SER A 103 4.30 3.18 -4.04
CA SER A 103 4.04 3.39 -5.46
C SER A 103 3.23 2.24 -6.08
N SER A 104 3.50 0.99 -5.69
CA SER A 104 2.72 -0.17 -6.15
C SER A 104 1.30 -0.14 -5.61
N LEU A 105 1.11 0.22 -4.33
CA LEU A 105 -0.23 0.38 -3.72
C LEU A 105 -1.04 1.48 -4.44
N VAL A 106 -0.45 2.66 -4.59
CA VAL A 106 -1.06 3.81 -5.28
C VAL A 106 -1.42 3.48 -6.74
N SER A 107 -0.64 2.62 -7.40
CA SER A 107 -0.88 2.23 -8.79
C SER A 107 -2.18 1.45 -9.00
N ILE A 108 -2.67 0.74 -7.98
CA ILE A 108 -3.95 0.03 -8.00
C ILE A 108 -5.06 0.89 -7.45
N TYR A 109 -4.79 1.65 -6.40
CA TYR A 109 -5.76 2.57 -5.81
C TYR A 109 -6.26 3.60 -6.83
N ARG A 110 -5.36 4.23 -7.60
CA ARG A 110 -5.70 5.35 -8.50
C ARG A 110 -6.73 5.00 -9.58
N PRO A 111 -6.57 3.91 -10.37
CA PRO A 111 -7.55 3.55 -11.38
C PRO A 111 -8.96 3.34 -10.83
N GLU A 112 -9.07 2.67 -9.69
CA GLU A 112 -10.33 2.40 -8.99
C GLU A 112 -10.94 3.70 -8.48
N LYS A 113 -10.14 4.51 -7.79
CA LYS A 113 -10.63 5.78 -7.26
C LYS A 113 -11.06 6.75 -8.35
N PHE A 114 -10.37 6.76 -9.48
CA PHE A 114 -10.73 7.63 -10.61
C PHE A 114 -11.97 7.13 -11.34
N ALA A 115 -12.20 5.81 -11.36
CA ALA A 115 -13.44 5.23 -11.88
C ALA A 115 -14.63 5.65 -11.01
N GLU A 116 -14.53 5.50 -9.69
CA GLU A 116 -15.55 5.97 -8.73
C GLU A 116 -15.85 7.47 -8.92
N LEU A 117 -14.81 8.32 -8.91
CA LEU A 117 -14.99 9.77 -9.08
C LEU A 117 -15.61 10.14 -10.43
N ARG A 118 -15.38 9.34 -11.47
CA ARG A 118 -15.98 9.56 -12.79
C ARG A 118 -17.46 9.20 -12.78
N GLU A 119 -17.84 8.13 -12.10
CA GLU A 119 -19.24 7.76 -11.88
C GLU A 119 -19.97 8.83 -11.07
N ASP A 120 -19.29 9.44 -10.10
CA ASP A 120 -19.77 10.60 -9.33
C ASP A 120 -19.82 11.93 -10.13
N GLY A 121 -19.45 11.91 -11.42
CA GLY A 121 -19.52 13.07 -12.30
C GLY A 121 -18.35 14.06 -12.17
N VAL A 122 -17.29 13.72 -11.44
CA VAL A 122 -16.10 14.58 -11.32
C VAL A 122 -15.37 14.66 -12.66
N SER A 123 -15.00 15.87 -13.08
CA SER A 123 -14.32 16.08 -14.36
C SER A 123 -12.84 15.66 -14.32
N THR A 124 -12.27 15.28 -15.47
CA THR A 124 -10.84 14.93 -15.55
C THR A 124 -9.92 16.07 -15.16
N GLY A 125 -10.31 17.32 -15.42
CA GLY A 125 -9.55 18.51 -15.02
C GLY A 125 -9.55 18.72 -13.51
N GLU A 126 -10.64 18.37 -12.84
CA GLU A 126 -10.73 18.42 -11.39
C GLU A 126 -9.92 17.29 -10.72
N MET A 127 -10.00 16.07 -11.25
CA MET A 127 -9.15 14.97 -10.80
C MET A 127 -7.65 15.28 -10.97
N ALA A 128 -7.28 15.88 -12.10
CA ALA A 128 -5.91 16.30 -12.40
C ALA A 128 -5.37 17.26 -11.32
N ARG A 129 -6.16 18.27 -10.94
CA ARG A 129 -5.80 19.23 -9.89
C ARG A 129 -5.70 18.57 -8.52
N ARG A 130 -6.66 17.72 -8.15
CA ARG A 130 -6.70 17.05 -6.83
C ARG A 130 -5.54 16.09 -6.61
N TYR A 131 -5.17 15.31 -7.63
CA TYR A 131 -4.15 14.26 -7.52
C TYR A 131 -2.78 14.63 -8.12
N GLY A 132 -2.58 15.92 -8.48
CA GLY A 132 -1.31 16.41 -9.03
C GLY A 132 -0.90 15.75 -10.35
N LEU A 133 -1.87 15.42 -11.21
CA LEU A 133 -1.64 14.81 -12.51
C LEU A 133 -2.01 15.76 -13.65
N THR A 134 -1.56 15.48 -14.87
CA THR A 134 -2.11 16.11 -16.07
C THR A 134 -3.42 15.42 -16.46
N GLU A 135 -4.30 16.11 -17.20
CA GLU A 135 -5.50 15.45 -17.76
C GLU A 135 -5.16 14.23 -18.61
N ARG A 136 -4.04 14.28 -19.35
CA ARG A 136 -3.51 13.13 -20.10
C ARG A 136 -3.16 11.97 -19.16
N GLY A 137 -2.54 12.27 -18.01
CA GLY A 137 -2.22 11.29 -16.98
C GLY A 137 -3.49 10.65 -16.38
N VAL A 138 -4.51 11.44 -16.09
CA VAL A 138 -5.81 10.94 -15.59
C VAL A 138 -6.46 9.99 -16.61
N ARG A 139 -6.50 10.40 -17.89
CA ARG A 139 -7.04 9.54 -18.97
C ARG A 139 -6.24 8.24 -19.13
N TYR A 140 -4.92 8.30 -18.99
CA TYR A 140 -4.06 7.12 -19.05
C TYR A 140 -4.32 6.14 -17.89
N VAL A 141 -4.55 6.65 -16.69
CA VAL A 141 -4.94 5.85 -15.51
C VAL A 141 -6.31 5.20 -15.72
N LEU A 142 -7.31 5.95 -16.19
CA LEU A 142 -8.65 5.44 -16.50
C LEU A 142 -8.65 4.41 -17.65
N ALA A 143 -7.72 4.51 -18.59
CA ALA A 143 -7.59 3.54 -19.67
C ALA A 143 -7.10 2.16 -19.18
N ARG A 144 -6.39 2.11 -18.04
CA ARG A 144 -5.89 0.86 -17.45
C ARG A 144 -7.00 0.01 -16.82
N THR A 145 -8.03 0.64 -16.26
CA THR A 145 -9.22 -0.07 -15.74
C THR A 145 -10.12 -0.60 -16.86
N GLY A 146 -10.11 0.02 -18.04
CA GLY A 146 -10.95 -0.35 -19.19
C GLY A 146 -10.33 -1.30 -20.22
N GLY A 147 -9.15 -1.89 -19.97
CA GLY A 147 -8.52 -2.87 -20.87
C GLY A 147 -8.14 -2.36 -22.27
N ARG A 148 -8.26 -1.06 -22.54
CA ARG A 148 -7.93 -0.48 -23.84
C ARG A 148 -6.63 0.30 -23.69
N LYS A 149 -5.50 -0.33 -24.06
CA LYS A 149 -4.24 0.39 -24.26
C LYS A 149 -4.54 1.58 -25.20
N PRO A 150 -4.13 2.82 -24.86
CA PRO A 150 -4.19 3.90 -25.82
C PRO A 150 -3.29 3.50 -27.01
N THR A 151 -3.90 3.34 -28.17
CA THR A 151 -3.17 3.16 -29.43
C THR A 151 -2.39 4.45 -29.68
N CYS A 152 -1.06 4.34 -29.67
CA CYS A 152 -0.18 5.35 -30.26
C CYS A 152 -0.46 5.47 -31.75
#